data_AF-A0A2H0ASS7-F1
#
_entry.id   AF-A0A2H0ASS7-F1
#
_cell.length_a   1.000
_cell.length_b   1.000
_cell.length_c   1.000
_cell.angle_alpha   90.00
_cell.angle_beta   90.00
_cell.angle_gamma   90.00
#
_symmetry.space_group_name_H-M   'P 1'
#
loop_
_entity.id
_entity.type
_entity.pdbx_description
1 polymer ?
#
loop_
_entity_poly.entity_id
_entity_poly.type
_entity_poly.pdbx_seq_one_letter_code
_entity_poly.pdbx_strand_id
1 'polypeptide(L)'
;NLVNVKIANLAKSLPPSLKNHDKFFVQYGCSYVFHPVREEVRLRLESDALFQGEEFVKAPLFGGPAMLPSEDGTVIASYHSFTEKTVFLTDEEICRNTLIEKAAIVRSKLGKGCLYLFGPHLEHPLYKDANLLVGRIIAAEKSVQLNNNIQAASAPPPVRSSKDLRRQISNARIVAGSMEFMPVKWLIGCKVYEPEKIRVFLEAMWRRLRRLERAHLSGWELDEVISKAARIVSVLRRMHTAIGEGRDATHLAAELFPLLRECTSSFFSLYFKTLRSTDIEISCDRGRLSPAAL
;
A
#
# COMPACT_ATOMS: atom_id res chain seq x y z
N ASN A 1 -21.66 -5.90 5.20
CA ASN A 1 -20.93 -5.51 3.97
C ASN A 1 -21.69 -4.39 3.27
N LEU A 2 -20.99 -3.39 2.74
CA LEU A 2 -21.61 -2.24 2.03
C LEU A 2 -22.10 -2.62 0.63
N VAL A 3 -21.54 -3.67 0.04
CA VAL A 3 -21.90 -4.23 -1.28
C VAL A 3 -22.01 -5.74 -1.18
N ASN A 4 -22.80 -6.35 -2.06
CA ASN A 4 -23.06 -7.78 -2.08
C ASN A 4 -21.94 -8.56 -2.79
N VAL A 5 -20.73 -8.52 -2.23
CA VAL A 5 -19.58 -9.29 -2.73
C VAL A 5 -19.13 -10.26 -1.65
N LYS A 6 -19.07 -11.56 -2.00
CA LYS A 6 -18.61 -12.60 -1.07
C LYS A 6 -17.10 -12.78 -1.16
N ILE A 7 -16.49 -13.14 -0.05
CA ILE A 7 -15.06 -13.46 0.06
C ILE A 7 -14.89 -14.95 -0.22
N ALA A 8 -14.14 -15.31 -1.27
CA ALA A 8 -13.97 -16.68 -1.73
C ALA A 8 -13.11 -17.55 -0.80
N ASN A 9 -12.19 -16.92 -0.06
CA ASN A 9 -11.25 -17.54 0.87
C ASN A 9 -11.71 -17.41 2.33
N LEU A 10 -13.03 -17.33 2.56
CA LEU A 10 -13.62 -17.40 3.89
C LEU A 10 -13.86 -18.86 4.28
N ALA A 11 -13.28 -19.32 5.38
CA ALA A 11 -13.37 -20.69 5.84
C ALA A 11 -13.67 -20.78 7.34
N LYS A 12 -14.42 -21.80 7.76
CA LYS A 12 -14.63 -22.12 9.19
C LYS A 12 -13.43 -22.85 9.80
N SER A 13 -12.78 -23.68 9.00
CA SER A 13 -11.55 -24.40 9.32
C SER A 13 -10.46 -24.00 8.34
N LEU A 14 -9.26 -23.74 8.85
CA LEU A 14 -8.12 -23.34 8.02
C LEU A 14 -7.55 -24.57 7.29
N PRO A 15 -7.16 -24.44 6.01
CA PRO A 15 -6.36 -25.46 5.36
C PRO A 15 -4.96 -25.54 5.99
N PRO A 16 -4.21 -26.64 5.78
CA PRO A 16 -2.84 -26.76 6.27
C PRO A 16 -1.96 -25.63 5.73
N SER A 17 -1.26 -24.95 6.63
CA SER A 17 -0.29 -23.92 6.26
C SER A 17 1.07 -24.56 6.06
N LEU A 18 1.69 -24.29 4.91
CA LEU A 18 3.03 -24.79 4.56
C LEU A 18 4.13 -23.83 5.01
N LYS A 19 3.85 -22.52 5.01
CA LYS A 19 4.81 -21.45 5.27
C LYS A 19 4.13 -20.24 5.89
N ASN A 20 4.90 -19.42 6.60
CA ASN A 20 4.48 -18.12 7.14
C ASN A 20 3.16 -18.19 7.94
N HIS A 21 3.06 -19.13 8.88
CA HIS A 21 1.86 -19.37 9.70
C HIS A 21 1.24 -18.07 10.28
N ASP A 22 2.09 -17.19 10.83
CA ASP A 22 1.70 -15.89 11.41
C ASP A 22 1.02 -14.93 10.43
N LYS A 23 1.16 -15.18 9.12
CA LYS A 23 0.72 -14.35 8.01
C LYS A 23 -0.32 -15.05 7.14
N PHE A 24 -0.72 -16.27 7.51
CA PHE A 24 -1.56 -17.16 6.72
C PHE A 24 -3.05 -16.83 6.83
N PHE A 25 -3.52 -16.20 7.90
CA PHE A 25 -4.94 -15.90 8.03
C PHE A 25 -5.20 -14.66 8.89
N VAL A 26 -6.44 -14.18 8.81
CA VAL A 26 -7.01 -13.21 9.74
C VAL A 26 -8.36 -13.73 10.22
N GLN A 27 -8.62 -13.61 11.52
CA GLN A 27 -9.93 -13.94 12.07
C GLN A 27 -10.99 -12.94 11.59
N TYR A 28 -12.13 -13.46 11.15
CA TYR A 28 -13.26 -12.69 10.65
C TYR A 28 -14.56 -13.22 11.28
N GLY A 29 -14.93 -12.65 12.43
CA GLY A 29 -16.03 -13.15 13.25
C GLY A 29 -15.75 -14.57 13.75
N CYS A 30 -16.68 -15.50 13.44
CA CYS A 30 -16.55 -16.93 13.75
C CYS A 30 -15.84 -17.74 12.65
N SER A 31 -15.28 -17.07 11.64
CA SER A 31 -14.60 -17.66 10.49
C SER A 31 -13.21 -17.05 10.32
N TYR A 32 -12.49 -17.49 9.29
CA TYR A 32 -11.17 -17.00 8.92
C TYR A 32 -11.13 -16.63 7.45
N VAL A 33 -10.48 -15.52 7.15
CA VAL A 33 -10.02 -15.24 5.78
C VAL A 33 -8.57 -15.74 5.71
N PHE A 34 -8.33 -16.81 4.97
CA PHE A 34 -6.98 -17.37 4.81
C PHE A 34 -6.31 -16.86 3.54
N HIS A 35 -5.00 -16.72 3.55
CA HIS A 35 -4.20 -16.16 2.48
C HIS A 35 -3.51 -17.32 1.74
N PRO A 36 -3.99 -17.72 0.56
CA PRO A 36 -3.45 -18.89 -0.14
C PRO A 36 -2.02 -18.66 -0.64
N VAL A 37 -1.72 -17.47 -1.13
CA VAL A 37 -0.40 -17.11 -1.67
C VAL A 37 0.05 -15.72 -1.22
N ARG A 38 1.33 -15.42 -1.42
CA ARG A 38 1.94 -14.10 -1.32
C ARG A 38 2.77 -13.75 -2.54
N GLU A 39 3.20 -12.49 -2.59
CA GLU A 39 4.02 -11.89 -3.64
C GLU A 39 3.23 -11.70 -4.94
N GLU A 40 3.83 -11.95 -6.10
CA GLU A 40 3.28 -11.56 -7.40
C GLU A 40 2.26 -12.58 -7.91
N VAL A 41 1.18 -12.08 -8.51
CA VAL A 41 0.20 -12.85 -9.29
C VAL A 41 -0.07 -12.14 -10.61
N ARG A 42 -0.52 -12.88 -11.62
CA ARG A 42 -0.99 -12.31 -12.89
C ARG A 42 -2.50 -12.21 -12.88
N LEU A 43 -3.01 -11.03 -13.19
CA LEU A 43 -4.43 -10.76 -13.35
C LEU A 43 -4.77 -10.69 -14.84
N ARG A 44 -5.92 -11.24 -15.23
CA ARG A 44 -6.55 -10.97 -16.52
C ARG A 44 -7.47 -9.78 -16.38
N LEU A 45 -7.41 -8.88 -17.35
CA LEU A 45 -8.15 -7.64 -17.41
C LEU A 45 -9.40 -7.86 -18.25
N GLU A 46 -10.57 -7.53 -17.71
CA GLU A 46 -11.85 -7.88 -18.36
C GLU A 46 -12.43 -6.72 -19.21
N SER A 47 -11.92 -5.48 -19.08
CA SER A 47 -12.48 -4.29 -19.77
C SER A 47 -11.44 -3.50 -20.58
N ASP A 48 -11.43 -3.68 -21.89
CA ASP A 48 -10.43 -3.11 -22.79
C ASP A 48 -10.25 -1.56 -22.68
N ALA A 49 -11.35 -0.85 -22.38
CA ALA A 49 -11.36 0.62 -22.27
C ALA A 49 -10.51 1.18 -21.11
N LEU A 50 -10.40 0.45 -20.00
CA LEU A 50 -9.57 0.85 -18.85
C LEU A 50 -8.09 0.49 -19.06
N PHE A 51 -7.78 -0.35 -20.04
CA PHE A 51 -6.50 -1.04 -20.12
C PHE A 51 -5.73 -0.81 -21.41
N GLN A 52 -6.28 -0.03 -22.35
CA GLN A 52 -5.56 0.37 -23.57
C GLN A 52 -5.04 -0.83 -24.38
N GLY A 53 -5.79 -1.95 -24.42
CA GLY A 53 -5.35 -3.19 -25.09
C GLY A 53 -4.49 -4.12 -24.23
N GLU A 54 -4.17 -3.77 -22.98
CA GLU A 54 -3.48 -4.70 -22.08
C GLU A 54 -4.43 -5.81 -21.59
N GLU A 55 -4.09 -7.06 -21.86
CA GLU A 55 -4.88 -8.22 -21.40
C GLU A 55 -4.50 -8.67 -19.99
N PHE A 56 -3.24 -8.44 -19.58
CA PHE A 56 -2.72 -8.93 -18.30
C PHE A 56 -1.90 -7.88 -17.56
N VAL A 57 -2.01 -7.88 -16.22
CA VAL A 57 -1.15 -7.09 -15.34
C VAL A 57 -0.60 -7.94 -14.20
N LYS A 58 0.65 -7.69 -13.80
CA LYS A 58 1.27 -8.28 -12.61
C LYS A 58 0.98 -7.40 -11.39
N ALA A 59 0.50 -8.00 -10.31
CA ALA A 59 0.17 -7.29 -9.08
C ALA A 59 0.62 -8.09 -7.85
N PRO A 60 0.97 -7.42 -6.74
CA PRO A 60 1.29 -8.12 -5.51
C PRO A 60 0.04 -8.47 -4.70
N LEU A 61 0.09 -9.61 -4.03
CA LEU A 61 -0.95 -10.11 -3.14
C LEU A 61 -0.32 -10.37 -1.77
N PHE A 62 -0.82 -9.71 -0.71
CA PHE A 62 -0.30 -9.85 0.65
C PHE A 62 -1.41 -10.20 1.65
N GLY A 63 -2.41 -10.95 1.18
CA GLY A 63 -3.57 -11.38 1.95
C GLY A 63 -4.91 -10.84 1.46
N GLY A 64 -4.93 -10.22 0.28
CA GLY A 64 -6.15 -9.79 -0.38
C GLY A 64 -7.14 -10.93 -0.64
N PRO A 65 -8.45 -10.72 -0.48
CA PRO A 65 -9.45 -11.74 -0.78
C PRO A 65 -9.61 -11.93 -2.29
N ALA A 66 -9.84 -13.18 -2.71
CA ALA A 66 -10.56 -13.41 -3.94
C ALA A 66 -12.05 -13.16 -3.72
N MET A 67 -12.71 -12.64 -4.75
CA MET A 67 -14.09 -12.18 -4.64
C MET A 67 -15.02 -13.01 -5.53
N LEU A 68 -16.22 -13.22 -5.02
CA LEU A 68 -17.36 -13.78 -5.75
C LEU A 68 -18.41 -12.66 -5.84
N PRO A 69 -18.41 -11.88 -6.92
CA PRO A 69 -19.37 -10.78 -7.10
C PRO A 69 -20.77 -11.33 -7.31
N SER A 70 -21.79 -10.61 -6.81
CA SER A 70 -23.17 -10.80 -7.24
C SER A 70 -23.40 -10.21 -8.63
N GLU A 71 -24.59 -10.41 -9.19
CA GLU A 71 -24.97 -9.88 -10.52
C GLU A 71 -24.79 -8.35 -10.64
N ASP A 72 -24.93 -7.61 -9.54
CA ASP A 72 -24.75 -6.15 -9.50
C ASP A 72 -23.27 -5.68 -9.51
N GLY A 73 -22.31 -6.61 -9.44
CA GLY A 73 -20.88 -6.32 -9.40
C GLY A 73 -20.25 -6.52 -10.78
N THR A 74 -19.60 -5.48 -11.31
CA THR A 74 -18.81 -5.60 -12.54
C THR A 74 -17.39 -6.06 -12.19
N VAL A 75 -16.96 -7.18 -12.78
CA VAL A 75 -15.57 -7.65 -12.67
C VAL A 75 -14.71 -6.79 -13.57
N ILE A 76 -13.66 -6.19 -12.99
CA ILE A 76 -12.69 -5.37 -13.72
C ILE A 76 -11.44 -6.21 -14.05
N ALA A 77 -11.06 -7.11 -13.15
CA ALA A 77 -9.98 -8.06 -13.37
C ALA A 77 -10.20 -9.34 -12.55
N SER A 78 -9.70 -10.45 -13.07
CA SER A 78 -9.76 -11.78 -12.47
C SER A 78 -8.35 -12.30 -12.22
N TYR A 79 -8.14 -13.13 -11.20
CA TYR A 79 -6.85 -13.83 -11.06
C TYR A 79 -6.69 -14.84 -12.19
N HIS A 80 -5.58 -14.76 -12.93
CA HIS A 80 -5.36 -15.61 -14.10
C HIS A 80 -4.36 -16.73 -13.84
N SER A 81 -3.20 -16.39 -13.29
CA SER A 81 -2.16 -17.38 -13.02
C SER A 81 -1.20 -16.94 -11.92
N PHE A 82 -0.49 -17.93 -11.37
CA PHE A 82 0.67 -17.72 -10.52
C PHE A 82 1.90 -17.39 -11.38
N THR A 83 2.86 -16.69 -10.80
CA THR A 83 4.15 -16.36 -11.43
C THR A 83 5.29 -17.07 -10.72
N GLU A 84 6.48 -16.98 -11.30
CA GLU A 84 7.72 -17.48 -10.71
C GLU A 84 8.05 -16.91 -9.33
N LYS A 85 7.46 -15.75 -8.98
CA LYS A 85 7.63 -15.11 -7.67
C LYS A 85 6.52 -15.46 -6.68
N THR A 86 5.47 -16.15 -7.09
CA THR A 86 4.37 -16.51 -6.19
C THR A 86 4.88 -17.42 -5.06
N VAL A 87 4.59 -17.04 -3.82
CA VAL A 87 4.91 -17.84 -2.64
C VAL A 87 3.63 -18.51 -2.14
N PHE A 88 3.55 -19.83 -2.30
CA PHE A 88 2.44 -20.64 -1.79
C PHE A 88 2.51 -20.77 -0.27
N LEU A 89 1.38 -20.48 0.41
CA LEU A 89 1.25 -20.63 1.86
C LEU A 89 0.45 -21.87 2.26
N THR A 90 -0.23 -22.50 1.30
CA THR A 90 -0.90 -23.81 1.41
C THR A 90 -0.69 -24.58 0.11
N ASP A 91 -1.30 -25.75 -0.02
CA ASP A 91 -1.21 -26.59 -1.21
C ASP A 91 -1.60 -25.81 -2.49
N GLU A 92 -0.89 -26.05 -3.59
CA GLU A 92 -1.08 -25.31 -4.84
C GLU A 92 -2.48 -25.52 -5.42
N GLU A 93 -3.05 -26.73 -5.30
CA GLU A 93 -4.40 -27.03 -5.79
C GLU A 93 -5.44 -26.22 -5.01
N ILE A 94 -5.29 -26.15 -3.69
CA ILE A 94 -6.13 -25.29 -2.83
C ILE A 94 -5.99 -23.84 -3.26
N CYS A 95 -4.76 -23.37 -3.52
CA CYS A 95 -4.52 -22.00 -3.98
C CYS A 95 -5.21 -21.71 -5.32
N ARG A 96 -5.09 -22.63 -6.28
CA ARG A 96 -5.70 -22.53 -7.61
C ARG A 96 -7.22 -22.46 -7.50
N ASN A 97 -7.82 -23.41 -6.79
CA ASN A 97 -9.25 -23.48 -6.52
C ASN A 97 -9.75 -22.27 -5.74
N THR A 98 -8.87 -21.61 -4.97
CA THR A 98 -9.22 -20.43 -4.17
C THR A 98 -9.11 -19.12 -4.95
N LEU A 99 -8.13 -18.95 -5.83
CA LEU A 99 -7.86 -17.68 -6.50
C LEU A 99 -8.22 -17.65 -7.98
N ILE A 100 -7.75 -18.63 -8.74
CA ILE A 100 -7.75 -18.57 -10.20
C ILE A 100 -9.18 -18.50 -10.73
N GLU A 101 -9.38 -17.69 -11.77
CA GLU A 101 -10.66 -17.31 -12.38
C GLU A 101 -11.60 -16.49 -11.49
N LYS A 102 -11.28 -16.30 -10.21
CA LYS A 102 -12.09 -15.45 -9.33
C LYS A 102 -11.78 -13.98 -9.52
N ALA A 103 -12.76 -13.15 -9.18
CA ALA A 103 -12.60 -11.71 -9.29
C ALA A 103 -11.51 -11.20 -8.33
N ALA A 104 -10.55 -10.47 -8.89
CA ALA A 104 -9.49 -9.77 -8.18
C ALA A 104 -9.83 -8.30 -7.96
N ILE A 105 -10.62 -7.72 -8.86
CA ILE A 105 -11.09 -6.34 -8.79
C ILE A 105 -12.57 -6.31 -9.17
N VAL A 106 -13.40 -5.76 -8.27
CA VAL A 106 -14.85 -5.63 -8.48
C VAL A 106 -15.26 -4.18 -8.32
N ARG A 107 -16.03 -3.67 -9.28
CA ARG A 107 -16.74 -2.40 -9.20
C ARG A 107 -18.20 -2.66 -8.85
N SER A 108 -18.75 -1.93 -7.88
CA SER A 108 -20.17 -2.01 -7.52
C SER A 108 -20.75 -0.61 -7.34
N LYS A 109 -22.00 -0.41 -7.74
CA LYS A 109 -22.69 0.88 -7.56
C LYS A 109 -23.08 1.06 -6.09
N LEU A 110 -22.95 2.29 -5.58
CA LEU A 110 -23.43 2.67 -4.25
C LEU A 110 -24.06 4.07 -4.31
N GLY A 111 -25.39 4.13 -4.31
CA GLY A 111 -26.13 5.37 -4.48
C GLY A 111 -25.76 6.08 -5.80
N LYS A 112 -25.29 7.34 -5.70
CA LYS A 112 -24.83 8.12 -6.85
C LYS A 112 -23.35 7.87 -7.23
N GLY A 113 -22.64 7.06 -6.45
CA GLY A 113 -21.23 6.74 -6.66
C GLY A 113 -20.99 5.25 -6.91
N CYS A 114 -19.74 4.85 -6.74
CA CYS A 114 -19.30 3.47 -6.88
C CYS A 114 -18.27 3.11 -5.80
N LEU A 115 -18.15 1.81 -5.54
CA LEU A 115 -17.10 1.22 -4.72
C LEU A 115 -16.26 0.31 -5.60
N TYR A 116 -14.94 0.41 -5.45
CA TYR A 116 -13.99 -0.53 -6.01
C TYR A 116 -13.40 -1.36 -4.88
N LEU A 117 -13.47 -2.68 -5.03
CA LEU A 117 -12.85 -3.64 -4.14
C LEU A 117 -11.64 -4.22 -4.85
N PHE A 118 -10.49 -4.19 -4.17
CA PHE A 118 -9.23 -4.72 -4.67
C PHE A 118 -8.80 -5.87 -3.75
N GLY A 119 -8.61 -7.05 -4.32
CA GLY A 119 -7.87 -8.12 -3.64
C GLY A 119 -6.38 -7.78 -3.60
N PRO A 120 -5.71 -7.65 -4.75
CA PRO A 120 -4.28 -7.31 -4.81
C PRO A 120 -3.97 -5.89 -4.29
N HIS A 121 -2.72 -5.69 -3.85
CA HIS A 121 -2.17 -4.41 -3.45
C HIS A 121 -1.66 -3.62 -4.67
N LEU A 122 -2.59 -3.19 -5.52
CA LEU A 122 -2.27 -2.48 -6.75
C LEU A 122 -1.50 -1.18 -6.53
N GLU A 123 -1.50 -0.63 -5.31
CA GLU A 123 -0.79 0.58 -4.89
C GLU A 123 0.71 0.36 -4.62
N HIS A 124 1.21 -0.87 -4.71
CA HIS A 124 2.57 -1.17 -4.30
C HIS A 124 3.62 -0.50 -5.22
N PRO A 125 4.62 0.22 -4.69
CA PRO A 125 5.54 1.05 -5.49
C PRO A 125 6.41 0.33 -6.52
N LEU A 126 6.57 -0.99 -6.39
CA LEU A 126 7.36 -1.81 -7.31
C LEU A 126 6.55 -2.31 -8.52
N TYR A 127 5.23 -2.11 -8.53
CA TYR A 127 4.33 -2.61 -9.57
C TYR A 127 3.68 -1.42 -10.30
N LYS A 128 4.47 -0.75 -11.14
CA LYS A 128 4.05 0.49 -11.80
C LYS A 128 2.79 0.30 -12.65
N ASP A 129 2.68 -0.82 -13.36
CA ASP A 129 1.53 -1.10 -14.23
C ASP A 129 0.24 -1.29 -13.40
N ALA A 130 0.35 -1.98 -12.26
CA ALA A 130 -0.74 -2.08 -11.29
C ALA A 130 -1.10 -0.72 -10.67
N ASN A 131 -0.11 0.14 -10.37
CA ASN A 131 -0.37 1.50 -9.86
C ASN A 131 -1.11 2.35 -10.91
N LEU A 132 -0.71 2.24 -12.18
CA LEU A 132 -1.33 2.97 -13.29
C LEU A 132 -2.81 2.59 -13.42
N LEU A 133 -3.16 1.32 -13.21
CA LEU A 133 -4.56 0.88 -13.18
C LEU A 133 -5.39 1.66 -12.15
N VAL A 134 -4.90 1.81 -10.91
CA VAL A 134 -5.61 2.59 -9.89
C VAL A 134 -5.80 4.03 -10.36
N GLY A 135 -4.78 4.62 -10.99
CA GLY A 135 -4.86 5.95 -11.60
C GLY A 135 -5.93 6.04 -12.70
N ARG A 136 -5.94 5.09 -13.64
CA ARG A 136 -6.91 5.01 -14.75
C ARG A 136 -8.35 4.86 -14.22
N ILE A 137 -8.57 4.04 -13.19
CA ILE A 137 -9.89 3.91 -12.52
C ILE A 137 -10.34 5.26 -11.95
N ILE A 138 -9.48 5.95 -11.20
CA ILE A 138 -9.81 7.26 -10.60
C ILE A 138 -10.10 8.29 -11.69
N ALA A 139 -9.29 8.32 -12.73
CA ALA A 139 -9.43 9.21 -13.89
C ALA A 139 -10.79 9.01 -14.58
N ALA A 140 -11.14 7.75 -14.86
CA ALA A 140 -12.38 7.38 -15.54
C ALA A 140 -13.63 7.71 -14.72
N GLU A 141 -13.60 7.53 -13.39
CA GLU A 141 -14.73 7.90 -12.51
C GLU A 141 -14.87 9.42 -12.32
N LYS A 142 -13.75 10.15 -12.37
CA LYS A 142 -13.76 11.62 -12.27
C LYS A 142 -13.99 12.32 -13.61
N SER A 143 -14.01 11.60 -14.72
CA SER A 143 -13.98 12.16 -16.08
C SER A 143 -12.77 13.08 -16.32
N VAL A 144 -11.62 12.79 -15.72
CA VAL A 144 -10.39 13.59 -15.85
C VAL A 144 -9.35 12.80 -16.64
N GLN A 145 -8.78 13.36 -17.71
CA GLN A 145 -7.60 12.78 -18.33
C GLN A 145 -6.36 13.02 -17.46
N LEU A 146 -5.60 11.97 -17.15
CA LEU A 146 -4.30 12.10 -16.51
C LEU A 146 -3.27 12.57 -17.55
N ASN A 147 -2.92 13.85 -17.52
CA ASN A 147 -1.83 14.40 -18.33
C ASN A 147 -0.47 14.15 -17.66
N ASN A 148 0.50 13.63 -18.43
CA ASN A 148 1.85 13.29 -17.96
C ASN A 148 2.86 14.46 -18.03
N ASN A 149 2.41 15.70 -18.20
CA ASN A 149 3.33 16.84 -18.33
C ASN A 149 3.69 17.45 -16.97
N ILE A 150 4.91 17.15 -16.52
CA ILE A 150 5.53 17.69 -15.31
C ILE A 150 6.39 18.89 -15.74
N GLN A 151 6.00 20.13 -15.43
CA GLN A 151 6.86 21.32 -15.57
C GLN A 151 7.23 21.92 -14.22
N ALA A 152 8.45 21.67 -13.74
CA ALA A 152 8.91 22.16 -12.46
C ALA A 152 8.90 23.70 -12.37
N ALA A 153 8.04 24.25 -11.50
CA ALA A 153 8.11 25.65 -11.10
C ALA A 153 9.28 25.87 -10.12
N SER A 154 10.04 26.94 -10.35
CA SER A 154 11.12 27.42 -9.49
C SER A 154 10.56 28.23 -8.31
N ALA A 155 10.90 27.83 -7.08
CA ALA A 155 10.46 28.50 -5.85
C ALA A 155 11.43 29.62 -5.39
N PRO A 156 10.93 30.70 -4.76
CA PRO A 156 11.75 31.77 -4.16
C PRO A 156 12.32 31.39 -2.75
N PRO A 157 13.29 32.15 -2.17
CA PRO A 157 13.93 31.85 -0.87
C PRO A 157 13.33 32.68 0.31
N PRO A 158 13.69 32.51 1.62
CA PRO A 158 14.23 31.38 2.41
C PRO A 158 13.62 31.21 3.87
N VAL A 159 14.28 30.34 4.70
CA VAL A 159 14.44 30.30 6.21
C VAL A 159 13.61 29.31 7.09
N ARG A 160 14.00 28.02 7.08
CA ARG A 160 14.45 27.15 8.22
C ARG A 160 14.81 25.78 7.62
N SER A 161 15.90 25.15 8.06
CA SER A 161 16.59 24.17 7.19
C SER A 161 15.98 22.77 7.23
N SER A 162 15.51 22.30 6.07
CA SER A 162 15.21 20.89 5.76
C SER A 162 16.37 19.92 6.08
N LYS A 163 17.57 20.42 6.40
CA LYS A 163 18.72 19.63 6.88
C LYS A 163 18.41 18.91 8.20
N ASP A 164 17.59 19.49 9.07
CA ASP A 164 17.20 18.81 10.32
C ASP A 164 16.34 17.58 10.05
N LEU A 165 15.36 17.71 9.16
CA LEU A 165 14.56 16.57 8.71
C LEU A 165 15.45 15.49 8.07
N ARG A 166 16.40 15.90 7.21
CA ARG A 166 17.39 14.99 6.62
C ARG A 166 18.18 14.24 7.68
N ARG A 167 18.70 14.96 8.67
CA ARG A 167 19.48 14.39 9.77
C ARG A 167 18.64 13.38 10.54
N GLN A 168 17.40 13.71 10.90
CA GLN A 168 16.55 12.78 11.66
C GLN A 168 16.20 11.52 10.86
N ILE A 169 15.81 11.66 9.59
CA ILE A 169 15.52 10.50 8.73
C ILE A 169 16.79 9.65 8.52
N SER A 170 17.95 10.27 8.32
CA SER A 170 19.23 9.56 8.19
C SER A 170 19.57 8.77 9.45
N ASN A 171 19.45 9.40 10.63
CA ASN A 171 19.69 8.74 11.91
C ASN A 171 18.74 7.57 12.14
N ALA A 172 17.45 7.76 11.85
CA ALA A 172 16.45 6.70 11.97
C ALA A 172 16.79 5.52 11.05
N ARG A 173 17.23 5.79 9.81
CA ARG A 173 17.62 4.75 8.84
C ARG A 173 18.81 3.93 9.32
N ILE A 174 19.83 4.56 9.90
CA ILE A 174 21.00 3.87 10.43
C ILE A 174 20.60 2.90 11.54
N VAL A 175 19.82 3.37 12.52
CA VAL A 175 19.38 2.53 13.65
C VAL A 175 18.41 1.44 13.18
N ALA A 176 17.48 1.74 12.28
CA ALA A 176 16.59 0.73 11.72
C ALA A 176 17.35 -0.34 10.91
N GLY A 177 18.41 0.06 10.20
CA GLY A 177 19.26 -0.85 9.44
C GLY A 177 20.05 -1.82 10.33
N SER A 178 20.51 -1.39 11.51
CA SER A 178 21.17 -2.32 12.44
C SER A 178 20.23 -3.35 13.04
N MET A 179 18.91 -3.10 13.01
CA MET A 179 17.88 -4.00 13.54
C MET A 179 17.28 -4.95 12.51
N GLU A 180 17.50 -4.73 11.21
CA GLU A 180 16.78 -5.38 10.11
C GLU A 180 16.85 -6.91 10.16
N PHE A 181 18.02 -7.46 10.50
CA PHE A 181 18.26 -8.89 10.56
C PHE A 181 18.16 -9.47 11.98
N MET A 182 17.72 -8.68 12.96
CA MET A 182 17.50 -9.18 14.31
C MET A 182 16.28 -10.11 14.30
N PRO A 183 16.35 -11.32 14.88
CA PRO A 183 15.28 -12.32 14.84
C PRO A 183 14.17 -12.00 15.86
N VAL A 184 13.62 -10.78 15.80
CA VAL A 184 12.56 -10.31 16.69
C VAL A 184 11.24 -10.09 15.93
N LYS A 185 10.13 -10.40 16.60
CA LYS A 185 8.78 -10.14 16.11
C LYS A 185 7.96 -9.54 17.24
N TRP A 186 7.07 -8.62 16.93
CA TRP A 186 6.14 -8.03 17.90
C TRP A 186 4.70 -8.30 17.50
N LEU A 187 3.95 -8.89 18.41
CA LEU A 187 2.50 -9.02 18.27
C LEU A 187 1.85 -7.75 18.85
N ILE A 188 1.26 -6.92 17.99
CA ILE A 188 0.54 -5.72 18.39
C ILE A 188 -0.92 -5.89 17.97
N GLY A 189 -1.80 -6.09 18.95
CA GLY A 189 -3.15 -6.57 18.70
C GLY A 189 -3.13 -7.95 18.04
N CYS A 190 -3.68 -8.07 16.83
CA CYS A 190 -3.67 -9.31 16.04
C CYS A 190 -2.63 -9.33 14.91
N LYS A 191 -1.75 -8.32 14.83
CA LYS A 191 -0.79 -8.18 13.73
C LYS A 191 0.63 -8.41 14.20
N VAL A 192 1.37 -9.19 13.42
CA VAL A 192 2.80 -9.41 13.62
C VAL A 192 3.62 -8.37 12.87
N TYR A 193 4.45 -7.66 13.61
CA TYR A 193 5.38 -6.65 13.12
C TYR A 193 6.81 -7.16 13.21
N GLU A 194 7.62 -6.78 12.22
CA GLU A 194 9.02 -7.19 12.07
C GLU A 194 9.87 -5.95 11.79
N PRO A 195 11.17 -5.94 12.16
CA PRO A 195 12.06 -4.80 11.99
C PRO A 195 12.13 -4.28 10.54
N GLU A 196 12.07 -5.14 9.52
CA GLU A 196 12.24 -4.71 8.13
C GLU A 196 11.16 -3.69 7.71
N LYS A 197 9.96 -3.77 8.31
CA LYS A 197 8.86 -2.84 8.05
C LYS A 197 9.22 -1.40 8.40
N ILE A 198 10.10 -1.16 9.38
CA ILE A 198 10.53 0.19 9.79
C ILE A 198 11.25 0.87 8.61
N ARG A 199 12.15 0.16 7.93
CA ARG A 199 12.91 0.70 6.80
C ARG A 199 12.00 1.10 5.65
N VAL A 200 10.89 0.38 5.41
CA VAL A 200 9.95 0.70 4.34
C VAL A 200 9.45 2.15 4.44
N PHE A 201 9.05 2.60 5.64
CA PHE A 201 8.61 3.98 5.88
C PHE A 201 9.76 4.99 5.68
N LEU A 202 10.91 4.71 6.29
CA LEU A 202 12.04 5.63 6.28
C LEU A 202 12.67 5.80 4.89
N GLU A 203 12.80 4.72 4.13
CA GLU A 203 13.29 4.75 2.74
C GLU A 203 12.30 5.45 1.81
N ALA A 204 10.99 5.28 2.03
CA ALA A 204 9.97 5.98 1.27
C ALA A 204 10.07 7.51 1.42
N MET A 205 10.31 8.00 2.64
CA MET A 205 10.57 9.42 2.90
C MET A 205 11.93 9.86 2.33
N TRP A 206 13.00 9.10 2.59
CA TRP A 206 14.36 9.43 2.17
C TRP A 206 14.49 9.64 0.66
N ARG A 207 13.89 8.76 -0.16
CA ARG A 207 13.91 8.87 -1.62
C ARG A 207 13.29 10.17 -2.15
N ARG A 208 12.38 10.78 -1.38
CA ARG A 208 11.61 11.98 -1.77
C ARG A 208 12.09 13.25 -1.08
N LEU A 209 12.98 13.11 -0.11
CA LEU A 209 13.49 14.21 0.69
C LEU A 209 14.17 15.30 -0.15
N ARG A 210 14.95 14.92 -1.18
CA ARG A 210 15.62 15.88 -2.07
C ARG A 210 14.65 16.89 -2.69
N ARG A 211 13.42 16.49 -3.01
CA ARG A 211 12.42 17.39 -3.59
C ARG A 211 11.90 18.39 -2.55
N LEU A 212 11.60 17.91 -1.35
CA LEU A 212 11.22 18.78 -0.23
C LEU A 212 12.32 19.78 0.13
N GLU A 213 13.59 19.34 0.12
CA GLU A 213 14.74 20.20 0.35
C GLU A 213 14.82 21.34 -0.68
N ARG A 214 14.56 21.04 -1.96
CA ARG A 214 14.50 22.05 -3.05
C ARG A 214 13.27 22.95 -3.01
N ALA A 215 12.19 22.51 -2.37
CA ALA A 215 10.97 23.31 -2.25
C ALA A 215 11.05 24.36 -1.13
N HIS A 216 12.16 24.38 -0.36
CA HIS A 216 12.43 25.39 0.66
C HIS A 216 11.27 25.62 1.64
N LEU A 217 10.58 24.54 2.02
CA LEU A 217 9.43 24.60 2.93
C LEU A 217 9.84 25.17 4.30
N SER A 218 8.95 25.94 4.90
CA SER A 218 9.06 26.47 6.25
C SER A 218 7.68 26.49 6.91
N GLY A 219 7.65 26.62 8.24
CA GLY A 219 6.41 26.70 9.02
C GLY A 219 6.13 25.47 9.87
N TRP A 220 5.04 25.57 10.63
CA TRP A 220 4.70 24.62 11.70
C TRP A 220 4.53 23.18 11.21
N GLU A 221 4.05 22.97 9.98
CA GLU A 221 3.89 21.62 9.41
C GLU A 221 5.24 20.92 9.22
N LEU A 222 6.29 21.65 8.82
CA LEU A 222 7.64 21.11 8.70
C LEU A 222 8.25 20.83 10.08
N ASP A 223 8.08 21.77 11.02
CA ASP A 223 8.55 21.61 12.40
C ASP A 223 7.89 20.39 13.08
N GLU A 224 6.60 20.15 12.81
CA GLU A 224 5.87 18.98 13.28
C GLU A 224 6.45 17.67 12.73
N VAL A 225 6.77 17.62 11.42
CA VAL A 225 7.40 16.44 10.81
C VAL A 225 8.80 16.21 11.39
N ILE A 226 9.59 17.26 11.59
CA ILE A 226 10.92 17.17 12.21
C ILE A 226 10.80 16.63 13.64
N SER A 227 9.84 17.12 14.42
CA SER A 227 9.58 16.67 15.79
C SER A 227 9.20 15.19 15.83
N LYS A 228 8.28 14.73 14.97
CA LYS A 228 7.92 13.31 14.85
C LYS A 228 9.12 12.46 14.43
N ALA A 229 9.92 12.92 13.48
CA ALA A 229 11.13 12.22 13.05
C ALA A 229 12.17 12.10 14.17
N ALA A 230 12.37 13.15 14.97
CA ALA A 230 13.25 13.11 16.15
C ALA A 230 12.74 12.11 17.20
N ARG A 231 11.42 12.08 17.44
CA ARG A 231 10.81 11.10 18.34
C ARG A 231 10.98 9.66 17.84
N ILE A 232 10.85 9.43 16.53
CA ILE A 232 11.14 8.12 15.90
C ILE A 232 12.57 7.68 16.21
N VAL A 233 13.56 8.56 16.04
CA VAL A 233 14.97 8.26 16.36
C VAL A 233 15.14 7.87 17.83
N SER A 234 14.49 8.59 18.75
CA SER A 234 14.53 8.29 20.19
C SER A 234 13.95 6.91 20.52
N VAL A 235 12.77 6.59 19.98
CA VAL A 235 12.11 5.29 20.19
C VAL A 235 12.94 4.16 19.58
N LEU A 236 13.48 4.34 18.37
CA LEU A 236 14.35 3.36 17.72
C LEU A 236 15.61 3.06 18.54
N ARG A 237 16.26 4.07 19.12
CA ARG A 237 17.44 3.86 19.97
C ARG A 237 17.09 3.08 21.23
N ARG A 238 16.01 3.45 21.92
CA ARG A 238 15.51 2.70 23.09
C ARG A 238 15.18 1.26 22.73
N MET A 239 14.57 1.06 21.56
CA MET A 239 14.18 -0.26 21.06
C MET A 239 15.41 -1.12 20.74
N HIS A 240 16.39 -0.55 20.03
CA HIS A 240 17.66 -1.21 19.74
C HIS A 240 18.38 -1.65 21.02
N THR A 241 18.47 -0.77 22.02
CA THR A 241 19.06 -1.10 23.33
C THR A 241 18.29 -2.22 24.03
N ALA A 242 16.96 -2.12 24.10
CA ALA A 242 16.14 -3.15 24.76
C ALA A 242 16.33 -4.53 24.10
N ILE A 243 16.32 -4.60 22.77
CA ILE A 243 16.56 -5.84 22.03
C ILE A 243 17.97 -6.38 22.27
N GLY A 244 18.99 -5.52 22.23
CA GLY A 244 20.38 -5.90 22.48
C GLY A 244 20.60 -6.46 23.89
N GLU A 245 19.81 -6.02 24.86
CA GLU A 245 19.83 -6.49 26.25
C GLU A 245 18.86 -7.67 26.48
N GLY A 246 18.20 -8.20 25.45
CA GLY A 246 17.23 -9.29 25.57
C GLY A 246 15.92 -8.90 26.28
N ARG A 247 15.62 -7.61 26.42
CA ARG A 247 14.40 -7.11 27.05
C ARG A 247 13.24 -7.03 26.05
N ASP A 248 12.02 -7.21 26.55
CA ASP A 248 10.81 -7.03 25.73
C ASP A 248 10.68 -5.58 25.24
N ALA A 249 10.60 -5.44 23.91
CA ALA A 249 10.45 -4.17 23.22
C ALA A 249 9.05 -3.97 22.60
N THR A 250 8.07 -4.82 22.93
CA THR A 250 6.72 -4.78 22.36
C THR A 250 6.03 -3.44 22.59
N HIS A 251 6.17 -2.85 23.78
CA HIS A 251 5.61 -1.52 24.08
C HIS A 251 6.23 -0.41 23.22
N LEU A 252 7.53 -0.52 22.90
CA LEU A 252 8.23 0.42 22.01
C LEU A 252 7.76 0.24 20.57
N ALA A 253 7.50 -0.99 20.15
CA ALA A 253 6.96 -1.27 18.82
C ALA A 253 5.53 -0.72 18.67
N ALA A 254 4.71 -0.86 19.71
CA ALA A 254 3.37 -0.27 19.80
C ALA A 254 3.39 1.26 19.75
N GLU A 255 4.43 1.92 20.28
CA GLU A 255 4.64 3.36 20.12
C GLU A 255 5.17 3.73 18.72
N LEU A 256 6.14 2.98 18.20
CA LEU A 256 6.89 3.31 16.99
C LEU A 256 6.03 3.23 15.72
N PHE A 257 5.27 2.16 15.52
CA PHE A 257 4.55 1.96 14.25
C PHE A 257 3.46 3.01 13.96
N PRO A 258 2.63 3.43 14.94
CA PRO A 258 1.73 4.56 14.77
C PRO A 258 2.49 5.85 14.45
N LEU A 259 3.59 6.13 15.15
CA LEU A 259 4.40 7.33 14.94
C LEU A 259 5.05 7.35 13.55
N LEU A 260 5.55 6.21 13.06
CA LEU A 260 6.06 6.05 11.69
C LEU A 260 4.97 6.36 10.66
N ARG A 261 3.76 5.81 10.84
CA ARG A 261 2.61 6.05 9.96
C ARG A 261 2.23 7.54 9.93
N GLU A 262 2.11 8.17 11.09
CA GLU A 262 1.74 9.59 11.21
C GLU A 262 2.82 10.51 10.63
N CYS A 263 4.09 10.29 10.97
CA CYS A 263 5.21 11.05 10.42
C CYS A 263 5.27 10.93 8.89
N THR A 264 5.10 9.72 8.37
CA THR A 264 5.11 9.45 6.93
C THR A 264 3.94 10.13 6.24
N SER A 265 2.74 10.10 6.83
CA SER A 265 1.58 10.81 6.30
C SER A 265 1.79 12.32 6.25
N SER A 266 2.24 12.95 7.35
CA SER A 266 2.55 14.38 7.39
C SER A 266 3.64 14.76 6.38
N PHE A 267 4.69 13.93 6.26
CA PHE A 267 5.75 14.11 5.27
C PHE A 267 5.20 14.09 3.83
N PHE A 268 4.33 13.12 3.52
CA PHE A 268 3.74 13.00 2.19
C PHE A 268 2.78 14.14 1.87
N SER A 269 2.01 14.62 2.85
CA SER A 269 1.19 15.82 2.68
C SER A 269 2.03 17.02 2.25
N LEU A 270 3.17 17.27 2.90
CA LEU A 270 4.12 18.30 2.47
C LEU A 270 4.68 18.02 1.08
N TYR A 271 5.10 16.78 0.81
CA TYR A 271 5.68 16.40 -0.47
C TYR A 271 4.70 16.63 -1.63
N PHE A 272 3.43 16.26 -1.45
CA PHE A 272 2.41 16.46 -2.47
C PHE A 272 2.05 17.93 -2.69
N LYS A 273 2.16 18.81 -1.67
CA LYS A 273 2.05 20.26 -1.89
C LYS A 273 3.12 20.77 -2.87
N THR A 274 4.34 20.22 -2.82
CA THR A 274 5.41 20.52 -3.80
C THR A 274 5.19 19.91 -5.19
N LEU A 275 4.18 19.04 -5.34
CA LEU A 275 3.72 18.55 -6.64
C LEU A 275 2.54 19.37 -7.18
N ARG A 276 1.75 20.00 -6.32
CA ARG A 276 0.58 20.80 -6.71
C ARG A 276 0.93 22.22 -7.15
N SER A 277 2.13 22.73 -6.86
CA SER A 277 2.66 23.96 -7.47
C SER A 277 3.10 23.77 -8.93
N THR A 278 2.57 22.74 -9.57
CA THR A 278 2.78 22.34 -10.96
C THR A 278 1.38 22.15 -11.49
N ASP A 279 0.85 23.11 -12.24
CA ASP A 279 -0.56 23.14 -12.64
C ASP A 279 -0.95 21.87 -13.42
N ILE A 280 -1.93 21.15 -12.88
CA ILE A 280 -2.62 20.09 -13.61
C ILE A 280 -3.80 20.78 -14.30
N GLU A 281 -3.67 21.06 -15.59
CA GLU A 281 -4.81 21.45 -16.42
C GLU A 281 -5.76 20.25 -16.57
N ILE A 282 -6.95 20.39 -15.98
CA ILE A 282 -8.05 19.43 -16.13
C ILE A 282 -8.85 19.86 -17.36
N SER A 283 -8.61 19.20 -18.48
CA SER A 283 -9.47 19.25 -19.67
C SER A 283 -10.50 18.11 -19.59
N CYS A 284 -11.78 18.47 -19.57
CA CYS A 284 -12.92 17.56 -19.56
C CYS A 284 -13.47 17.47 -20.98
N ASP A 285 -13.34 16.31 -21.62
CA ASP A 285 -14.32 15.93 -22.64
C ASP A 285 -14.46 14.40 -22.72
N ARG A 286 -15.68 13.91 -22.38
CA ARG A 286 -16.14 12.50 -22.31
C ARG A 286 -15.50 11.65 -21.19
N GLY A 287 -16.17 10.90 -20.34
CA GLY A 287 -17.55 10.50 -20.09
C GLY A 287 -17.46 9.40 -19.02
N ARG A 288 -18.38 9.34 -18.05
CA ARG A 288 -18.39 8.30 -17.00
C ARG A 288 -18.29 6.92 -17.65
N LEU A 289 -17.59 5.96 -17.02
CA LEU A 289 -17.65 4.54 -17.41
C LEU A 289 -19.12 4.11 -17.47
N SER A 290 -19.66 4.02 -18.68
CA SER A 290 -21.00 3.49 -18.90
C SER A 290 -20.93 1.97 -18.87
N PRO A 291 -22.01 1.26 -18.53
CA PRO A 291 -22.07 -0.20 -18.63
C PRO A 291 -21.76 -0.74 -20.04
N ALA A 292 -21.82 0.10 -21.08
CA ALA A 292 -21.53 -0.28 -22.46
C ALA A 292 -20.07 -0.01 -22.89
N ALA A 293 -19.25 0.57 -22.00
CA ALA A 293 -17.81 0.79 -22.18
C ALA A 293 -16.96 -0.12 -21.28
N LEU A 294 -17.62 -1.01 -20.52
CA LEU A 294 -17.02 -2.11 -19.76
C LEU A 294 -17.32 -3.41 -20.50
#